data_AF-A0A854E3B2-F1
#
_entry.id   AF-A0A854E3B2-F1
#
_cell.length_a   1.000
_cell.length_b   1.000
_cell.length_c   1.000
_cell.angle_alpha   90.00
_cell.angle_beta   90.00
_cell.angle_gamma   90.00
#
_symmetry.space_group_name_H-M   'P 1'
#
loop_
_entity.id
_entity.type
_entity.pdbx_description
1 polymer ?
#
loop_
_entity_poly.entity_id
_entity_poly.type
_entity_poly.pdbx_seq_one_letter_code
_entity_poly.pdbx_strand_id
1 'polypeptide(L)'
;MKTPTRTLLASVLLCAPLIASAAPAQLTPEQSFDLYARVLLEDDAAATRTLNDALKPAFEGQDAVTPNPGALAKALAEPWQTVLASTGAKVDAAATEALYAKALRDSKCRATKSVIEDNEYVEDQKLARITYSCQVPDLGKVRPLFAASLADDASPAARKQFTDAYTQALQSGARVPASGTFTLYPAKDNGYWYSGNFDDLVGTVAGALAPFEDWMQDAQAANAPKVTGVPGCDLLLQQHRSCVAKIAPDQISGVDAMAEELKAKAQVKSTDEMTQECKALRPIAEMMWTDECA
;
A
#
# COMPACT_ATOMS: atom_id res chain seq x y z
N MET A 1 90.55 -7.27 37.43
CA MET A 1 89.17 -7.17 37.98
C MET A 1 88.20 -7.49 36.85
N LYS A 2 87.28 -8.43 37.09
CA LYS A 2 86.44 -9.09 36.08
C LYS A 2 85.29 -8.19 35.63
N THR A 3 85.15 -7.99 34.32
CA THR A 3 83.94 -7.42 33.70
C THR A 3 83.00 -8.56 33.34
N PRO A 4 81.73 -8.59 33.78
CA PRO A 4 80.76 -9.54 33.27
C PRO A 4 79.90 -8.90 32.19
N THR A 5 79.92 -9.56 31.03
CA THR A 5 78.95 -9.51 29.94
C THR A 5 77.53 -9.73 30.49
N ARG A 6 76.57 -8.89 30.09
CA ARG A 6 75.14 -9.14 30.35
C ARG A 6 74.36 -9.21 29.04
N THR A 7 73.80 -10.40 28.87
CA THR A 7 72.98 -10.92 27.78
C THR A 7 71.63 -10.22 27.65
N LEU A 8 71.17 -10.10 26.40
CA LEU A 8 69.85 -9.62 25.95
C LEU A 8 68.67 -10.40 26.56
N LEU A 9 67.58 -9.68 26.84
CA LEU A 9 66.21 -10.21 26.80
C LEU A 9 65.34 -9.22 26.01
N ALA A 10 65.02 -9.58 24.78
CA ALA A 10 64.07 -8.88 23.92
C ALA A 10 62.66 -9.41 24.22
N SER A 11 61.81 -8.57 24.80
CA SER A 11 60.38 -8.86 24.96
C SER A 11 59.62 -8.33 23.75
N VAL A 12 59.24 -9.22 22.84
CA VAL A 12 58.28 -8.92 21.76
C VAL A 12 56.87 -9.01 22.35
N LEU A 13 56.25 -7.86 22.61
CA LEU A 13 54.82 -7.75 22.91
C LEU A 13 54.02 -8.03 21.64
N LEU A 14 53.38 -9.20 21.56
CA LEU A 14 52.32 -9.47 20.59
C LEU A 14 51.09 -8.60 20.93
N CYS A 15 50.94 -7.47 20.26
CA CYS A 15 49.67 -6.76 20.17
C CYS A 15 48.75 -7.55 19.24
N ALA A 16 47.94 -8.46 19.79
CA ALA A 16 46.82 -9.02 19.05
C ALA A 16 45.79 -7.89 18.82
N PRO A 17 45.37 -7.59 17.58
CA PRO A 17 44.30 -6.64 17.34
C PRO A 17 43.01 -7.22 17.92
N LEU A 18 42.45 -6.52 18.92
CA LEU A 18 41.08 -6.74 19.35
C LEU A 18 40.18 -6.42 18.16
N ILE A 19 39.74 -7.45 17.45
CA ILE A 19 38.62 -7.33 16.52
C ILE A 19 37.39 -7.15 17.41
N ALA A 20 37.09 -5.89 17.73
CA ALA A 20 35.83 -5.53 18.33
C ALA A 20 34.75 -5.87 17.31
N SER A 21 34.04 -6.98 17.52
CA SER A 21 32.78 -7.25 16.84
C SER A 21 31.83 -6.13 17.21
N ALA A 22 31.69 -5.13 16.34
CA ALA A 22 30.65 -4.12 16.48
C ALA A 22 29.32 -4.87 16.54
N ALA A 23 28.60 -4.73 17.64
CA ALA A 23 27.20 -5.15 17.69
C ALA A 23 26.48 -4.49 16.50
N PRO A 24 25.60 -5.22 15.78
CA PRO A 24 24.87 -4.62 14.66
C PRO A 24 24.19 -3.34 15.15
N ALA A 25 24.47 -2.23 14.48
CA ALA A 25 23.88 -0.95 14.84
C ALA A 25 22.36 -1.08 14.79
N GLN A 26 21.72 -0.72 15.89
CA GLN A 26 20.27 -0.75 16.03
C GLN A 26 19.63 0.15 14.97
N LEU A 27 18.73 -0.40 14.15
CA LEU A 27 18.06 0.34 13.10
C LEU A 27 17.12 1.39 13.71
N THR A 28 17.11 2.61 13.16
CA THR A 28 16.06 3.58 13.48
C THR A 28 14.72 3.15 12.87
N PRO A 29 13.57 3.66 13.34
CA PRO A 29 12.29 3.37 12.71
C PRO A 29 12.27 3.65 11.20
N GLU A 30 12.90 4.73 10.76
CA GLU A 30 13.02 5.09 9.35
C GLU A 30 13.85 4.08 8.56
N GLN A 31 14.99 3.65 9.11
CA GLN A 31 15.85 2.65 8.46
C GLN A 31 15.15 1.29 8.37
N SER A 32 14.43 0.89 9.43
CA SER A 32 13.62 -0.32 9.41
C SER A 32 12.50 -0.24 8.39
N PHE A 33 11.78 0.89 8.32
CA PHE A 33 10.75 1.13 7.30
C PHE A 33 11.33 1.03 5.88
N ASP A 34 12.45 1.69 5.61
CA ASP A 34 13.08 1.69 4.28
C ASP A 34 13.47 0.26 3.85
N LEU A 35 13.90 -0.59 4.79
CA LEU A 35 14.13 -2.00 4.54
C LEU A 35 12.83 -2.75 4.25
N TYR A 36 11.78 -2.58 5.07
CA TYR A 36 10.47 -3.18 4.81
C TYR A 36 9.93 -2.82 3.43
N ALA A 37 10.01 -1.55 3.03
CA ALA A 37 9.57 -1.10 1.71
C ALA A 37 10.35 -1.79 0.58
N ARG A 38 11.67 -1.92 0.71
CA ARG A 38 12.50 -2.62 -0.27
C ARG A 38 12.20 -4.12 -0.32
N VAL A 39 11.93 -4.75 0.82
CA VAL A 39 11.56 -6.17 0.89
C VAL A 39 10.21 -6.41 0.23
N LEU A 40 9.20 -5.61 0.55
CA LEU A 40 7.81 -5.86 0.16
C LEU A 40 7.49 -5.41 -1.26
N LEU A 41 8.13 -4.33 -1.72
CA LEU A 41 7.82 -3.71 -3.01
C LEU A 41 8.91 -3.91 -4.05
N GLU A 42 10.18 -3.99 -3.62
CA GLU A 42 11.31 -4.02 -4.56
C GLU A 42 11.88 -5.44 -4.78
N ASP A 43 11.38 -6.46 -4.07
CA ASP A 43 11.93 -7.82 -4.01
C ASP A 43 13.44 -7.82 -3.70
N ASP A 44 13.89 -6.88 -2.88
CA ASP A 44 15.31 -6.63 -2.65
C ASP A 44 15.92 -7.64 -1.65
N ALA A 45 16.58 -8.67 -2.20
CA ALA A 45 17.22 -9.72 -1.41
C ALA A 45 18.32 -9.21 -0.45
N ALA A 46 18.95 -8.06 -0.73
CA ALA A 46 19.92 -7.48 0.21
C ALA A 46 19.21 -6.78 1.38
N ALA A 47 18.10 -6.09 1.11
CA ALA A 47 17.25 -5.55 2.16
C ALA A 47 16.64 -6.67 3.02
N THR A 48 16.18 -7.77 2.43
CA THR A 48 15.66 -8.94 3.17
C THR A 48 16.69 -9.48 4.14
N ARG A 49 17.92 -9.73 3.68
CA ARG A 49 19.00 -10.21 4.55
C ARG A 49 19.32 -9.22 5.66
N THR A 50 19.44 -7.94 5.32
CA THR A 50 19.76 -6.89 6.32
C THR A 50 18.67 -6.79 7.39
N LEU A 51 17.40 -6.84 6.98
CA LEU A 51 16.26 -6.79 7.89
C LEU A 51 16.20 -8.03 8.80
N ASN A 52 16.32 -9.23 8.22
CA ASN A 52 16.33 -10.46 9.01
C ASN A 52 17.53 -10.53 9.96
N ASP A 53 18.72 -10.13 9.53
CA ASP A 53 19.90 -10.09 10.40
C ASP A 53 19.72 -9.10 11.55
N ALA A 54 19.07 -7.96 11.31
CA ALA A 54 18.74 -7.00 12.35
C ALA A 54 17.68 -7.55 13.33
N LEU A 55 16.69 -8.31 12.84
CA LEU A 55 15.58 -8.80 13.66
C LEU A 55 15.86 -10.15 14.34
N LYS A 56 16.83 -10.95 13.88
CA LYS A 56 17.15 -12.28 14.41
C LYS A 56 17.20 -12.37 15.94
N PRO A 57 17.83 -11.43 16.68
CA PRO A 57 17.85 -11.51 18.14
C PRO A 57 16.46 -11.48 18.78
N ALA A 58 15.50 -10.79 18.16
CA ALA A 58 14.12 -10.69 18.62
C ALA A 58 13.24 -11.91 18.26
N PHE A 59 13.67 -12.73 17.31
CA PHE A 59 12.89 -13.85 16.75
C PHE A 59 13.60 -15.20 16.97
N GLU A 60 14.30 -15.36 18.11
CA GLU A 60 14.96 -16.62 18.49
C GLU A 60 15.94 -17.15 17.41
N GLY A 61 16.58 -16.24 16.68
CA GLY A 61 17.50 -16.56 15.58
C GLY A 61 16.83 -16.93 14.26
N GLN A 62 15.50 -16.88 14.18
CA GLN A 62 14.73 -17.12 12.97
C GLN A 62 14.61 -15.84 12.11
N ASP A 63 14.35 -16.04 10.83
CA ASP A 63 14.04 -14.96 9.91
C ASP A 63 12.64 -14.42 10.21
N ALA A 64 12.55 -13.12 10.46
CA ALA A 64 11.30 -12.44 10.77
C ALA A 64 10.41 -12.24 9.54
N VAL A 65 11.03 -12.15 8.35
CA VAL A 65 10.33 -12.06 7.07
C VAL A 65 10.85 -13.12 6.09
N THR A 66 9.92 -13.78 5.41
CA THR A 66 10.20 -14.75 4.34
C THR A 66 9.46 -14.32 3.07
N PRO A 67 9.98 -13.32 2.32
CA PRO A 67 9.30 -12.82 1.14
C PRO A 67 9.17 -13.90 0.06
N ASN A 68 8.10 -13.81 -0.74
CA ASN A 68 7.88 -14.62 -1.94
C ASN A 68 8.10 -13.71 -3.17
N PRO A 69 9.31 -13.69 -3.77
CA PRO A 69 9.64 -12.73 -4.82
C PRO A 69 8.66 -12.79 -5.99
N GLY A 70 8.19 -11.63 -6.43
CA GLY A 70 7.26 -11.49 -7.54
C GLY A 70 5.79 -11.79 -7.21
N ALA A 71 5.46 -12.25 -5.99
CA ALA A 71 4.08 -12.59 -5.63
C ALA A 71 3.13 -11.38 -5.75
N LEU A 72 3.54 -10.21 -5.27
CA LEU A 72 2.74 -8.98 -5.38
C LEU A 72 2.60 -8.53 -6.84
N ALA A 73 3.69 -8.58 -7.61
CA ALA A 73 3.66 -8.23 -9.04
C ALA A 73 2.72 -9.14 -9.82
N LYS A 74 2.74 -10.44 -9.52
CA LYS A 74 1.84 -11.43 -10.11
C LYS A 74 0.39 -11.20 -9.73
N ALA A 75 0.11 -10.94 -8.45
CA ALA A 75 -1.25 -10.64 -7.97
C ALA A 75 -1.86 -9.41 -8.66
N LEU A 76 -1.04 -8.38 -8.96
CA LEU A 76 -1.47 -7.21 -9.73
C LEU A 76 -1.59 -7.49 -11.24
N ALA A 77 -0.74 -8.37 -11.77
CA ALA A 77 -0.71 -8.70 -13.18
C ALA A 77 -1.91 -9.55 -13.63
N GLU A 78 -2.33 -10.54 -12.83
CA GLU A 78 -3.38 -11.50 -13.20
C GLU A 78 -4.73 -10.84 -13.59
N PRO A 79 -5.28 -9.90 -12.80
CA PRO A 79 -6.48 -9.16 -13.21
C PRO A 79 -6.26 -8.35 -14.50
N TRP A 80 -5.09 -7.72 -14.63
CA TRP A 80 -4.76 -6.92 -15.81
C TRP A 80 -4.62 -7.77 -17.08
N GLN A 81 -4.07 -8.98 -16.97
CA GLN A 81 -4.00 -9.93 -18.08
C GLN A 81 -5.40 -10.27 -18.60
N THR A 82 -6.40 -10.40 -17.72
CA THR A 82 -7.80 -10.62 -18.10
C THR A 82 -8.35 -9.41 -18.87
N VAL A 83 -8.06 -8.20 -18.40
CA VAL A 83 -8.45 -6.96 -19.11
C VAL A 83 -7.79 -6.90 -20.49
N LEU A 84 -6.48 -7.18 -20.60
CA LEU A 84 -5.77 -7.19 -21.88
C LEU A 84 -6.35 -8.24 -22.85
N ALA A 85 -6.64 -9.45 -22.37
CA ALA A 85 -7.24 -10.51 -23.19
C ALA A 85 -8.61 -10.10 -23.75
N SER A 86 -9.40 -9.33 -22.99
CA SER A 86 -10.71 -8.82 -23.44
C SER A 86 -10.62 -7.88 -24.65
N THR A 87 -9.44 -7.32 -24.93
CA THR A 87 -9.19 -6.45 -26.10
C THR A 87 -8.82 -7.25 -27.37
N GLY A 88 -8.75 -8.58 -27.29
CA GLY A 88 -8.28 -9.45 -28.38
C GLY A 88 -6.76 -9.45 -28.55
N ALA A 89 -6.01 -8.81 -27.64
CA ALA A 89 -4.56 -8.82 -27.64
C ALA A 89 -4.02 -10.18 -27.19
N LYS A 90 -2.91 -10.63 -27.81
CA LYS A 90 -2.13 -11.74 -27.27
C LYS A 90 -1.43 -11.27 -26.00
N VAL A 91 -1.80 -11.85 -24.87
CA VAL A 91 -1.23 -11.51 -23.57
C VAL A 91 0.05 -12.30 -23.33
N ASP A 92 1.12 -11.61 -22.98
CA ASP A 92 2.34 -12.20 -22.44
C ASP A 92 2.32 -12.02 -20.91
N ALA A 93 2.07 -13.12 -20.20
CA ALA A 93 1.96 -13.12 -18.75
C ALA A 93 3.27 -12.65 -18.09
N ALA A 94 4.42 -13.14 -18.57
CA ALA A 94 5.73 -12.79 -18.02
C ALA A 94 6.06 -11.31 -18.24
N ALA A 95 5.73 -10.76 -19.42
CA ALA A 95 5.89 -9.34 -19.68
C ALA A 95 4.99 -8.48 -18.79
N THR A 96 3.78 -8.94 -18.51
CA THR A 96 2.82 -8.23 -17.65
C THR A 96 3.25 -8.26 -16.18
N GLU A 97 3.75 -9.41 -15.69
CA GLU A 97 4.34 -9.51 -14.36
C GLU A 97 5.59 -8.62 -14.25
N ALA A 98 6.46 -8.60 -15.26
CA ALA A 98 7.63 -7.74 -15.29
C ALA A 98 7.30 -6.25 -15.28
N LEU A 99 6.20 -5.84 -15.93
CA LEU A 99 5.68 -4.47 -15.90
C LEU A 99 5.34 -4.04 -14.46
N TYR A 100 4.55 -4.84 -13.74
CA TYR A 100 4.19 -4.52 -12.36
C TYR A 100 5.38 -4.62 -11.41
N ALA A 101 6.25 -5.62 -11.58
CA ALA A 101 7.46 -5.75 -10.78
C ALA A 101 8.37 -4.53 -10.95
N LYS A 102 8.48 -3.98 -12.17
CA LYS A 102 9.18 -2.73 -12.42
C LYS A 102 8.47 -1.55 -11.75
N ALA A 103 7.15 -1.44 -11.91
CA ALA A 103 6.39 -0.32 -11.35
C ALA A 103 6.46 -0.26 -9.81
N LEU A 104 6.43 -1.42 -9.15
CA LEU A 104 6.64 -1.60 -7.72
C LEU A 104 8.07 -1.23 -7.30
N ARG A 105 9.11 -1.73 -8.01
CA ARG A 105 10.51 -1.35 -7.75
C ARG A 105 10.77 0.15 -7.88
N ASP A 106 10.12 0.78 -8.84
CA ASP A 106 10.25 2.21 -9.10
C ASP A 106 9.40 3.06 -8.14
N SER A 107 8.60 2.44 -7.26
CA SER A 107 7.84 3.16 -6.22
C SER A 107 8.74 3.86 -5.22
N LYS A 108 9.95 3.34 -4.98
CA LYS A 108 11.01 3.96 -4.16
C LYS A 108 10.48 4.63 -2.89
N CYS A 109 9.61 3.93 -2.15
CA CYS A 109 9.04 4.44 -0.91
C CYS A 109 10.15 4.71 0.12
N ARG A 110 10.13 5.88 0.74
CA ARG A 110 11.09 6.28 1.78
C ARG A 110 10.39 6.93 2.96
N ALA A 111 10.89 6.63 4.16
CA ALA A 111 10.50 7.34 5.36
C ALA A 111 10.88 8.82 5.23
N THR A 112 9.97 9.68 5.69
CA THR A 112 10.17 11.13 5.73
C THR A 112 10.29 11.65 7.16
N LYS A 113 9.65 10.95 8.11
CA LYS A 113 9.66 11.27 9.54
C LYS A 113 9.21 10.05 10.34
N SER A 114 9.71 9.89 11.56
CA SER A 114 9.07 9.04 12.57
C SER A 114 8.75 9.81 13.86
N VAL A 115 7.78 9.29 14.62
CA VAL A 115 7.45 9.69 15.99
C VAL A 115 7.31 8.43 16.82
N ILE A 116 8.00 8.38 17.97
CA ILE A 116 7.83 7.30 18.95
C ILE A 116 6.85 7.78 20.02
N GLU A 117 5.85 6.97 20.31
CA GLU A 117 4.80 7.28 21.29
C GLU A 117 4.31 6.04 22.03
N ASP A 118 3.47 6.24 23.03
CA ASP A 118 2.83 5.14 23.77
C ASP A 118 1.81 4.39 22.92
N ASN A 119 1.80 3.06 23.05
CA ASN A 119 0.77 2.23 22.45
C ASN A 119 -0.51 2.36 23.28
N GLU A 120 -1.57 2.89 22.66
CA GLU A 120 -2.87 3.09 23.31
C GLU A 120 -3.58 1.79 23.70
N TYR A 121 -3.17 0.66 23.13
CA TYR A 121 -3.79 -0.65 23.35
C TYR A 121 -2.99 -1.58 24.28
N VAL A 122 -1.72 -1.27 24.54
CA VAL A 122 -0.82 -2.13 25.34
C VAL A 122 -0.03 -1.26 26.31
N GLU A 123 -0.31 -1.40 27.61
CA GLU A 123 0.42 -0.70 28.67
C GLU A 123 1.94 -0.93 28.57
N ASP A 124 2.69 0.13 28.84
CA ASP A 124 4.16 0.16 28.84
C ASP A 124 4.84 -0.25 27.51
N GLN A 125 4.09 -0.34 26.41
CA GLN A 125 4.63 -0.54 25.08
C GLN A 125 4.70 0.78 24.31
N LYS A 126 5.81 1.01 23.60
CA LYS A 126 5.91 2.11 22.62
C LYS A 126 5.55 1.62 21.22
N LEU A 127 5.20 2.53 20.32
CA LEU A 127 5.17 2.29 18.87
C LEU A 127 5.90 3.42 18.16
N ALA A 128 6.41 3.15 16.97
CA ALA A 128 6.89 4.17 16.05
C ALA A 128 5.88 4.35 14.93
N ARG A 129 5.39 5.58 14.75
CA ARG A 129 4.61 5.97 13.58
C ARG A 129 5.51 6.66 12.58
N ILE A 130 5.59 6.09 11.39
CA ILE A 130 6.42 6.56 10.28
C ILE A 130 5.51 7.21 9.26
N THR A 131 5.84 8.44 8.87
CA THR A 131 5.28 9.06 7.66
C THR A 131 6.23 8.78 6.50
N TYR A 132 5.71 8.34 5.38
CA TYR A 132 6.51 8.01 4.21
C TYR A 132 5.97 8.64 2.92
N SER A 133 6.79 8.65 1.88
CA SER A 133 6.38 8.99 0.52
C SER A 133 6.94 7.99 -0.49
N CYS A 134 6.09 7.60 -1.43
CA CYS A 134 6.37 6.76 -2.59
C CYS A 134 6.21 7.57 -3.88
N GLN A 135 6.85 7.14 -4.95
CA GLN A 135 6.75 7.68 -6.30
C GLN A 135 5.92 6.74 -7.16
N VAL A 136 4.64 7.02 -7.35
CA VAL A 136 3.72 6.16 -8.09
C VAL A 136 3.43 6.71 -9.49
N PRO A 137 3.10 5.88 -10.49
CA PRO A 137 2.72 6.36 -11.82
C PRO A 137 1.57 7.37 -11.77
N ASP A 138 1.69 8.45 -12.52
CA ASP A 138 0.60 9.41 -12.71
C ASP A 138 -0.42 8.83 -13.71
N LEU A 139 -1.53 8.37 -13.15
CA LEU A 139 -2.64 7.81 -13.91
C LEU A 139 -3.79 8.82 -14.14
N GLY A 140 -3.62 10.09 -13.78
CA GLY A 140 -4.68 11.10 -13.90
C GLY A 140 -5.20 11.27 -15.33
N LYS A 141 -4.32 11.15 -16.33
CA LYS A 141 -4.70 11.21 -17.76
C LYS A 141 -5.29 9.89 -18.29
N VAL A 142 -5.06 8.79 -17.59
CA VAL A 142 -5.58 7.45 -17.96
C VAL A 142 -7.02 7.28 -17.48
N ARG A 143 -7.37 7.86 -16.33
CA ARG A 143 -8.69 7.74 -15.70
C ARG A 143 -9.87 8.09 -16.64
N PRO A 144 -9.86 9.18 -17.43
CA PRO A 144 -10.95 9.44 -18.38
C PRO A 144 -11.06 8.39 -19.49
N LEU A 145 -9.94 7.79 -19.91
CA LEU A 145 -9.93 6.73 -20.92
C LEU A 145 -10.54 5.44 -20.36
N PHE A 146 -10.31 5.16 -19.07
CA PHE A 146 -10.97 4.06 -18.38
C PHE A 146 -12.50 4.23 -18.40
N ALA A 147 -13.01 5.40 -18.00
CA ALA A 147 -14.45 5.67 -18.03
C ALA A 147 -15.04 5.51 -19.45
N ALA A 148 -14.36 6.04 -20.47
CA ALA A 148 -14.77 5.88 -21.87
C ALA A 148 -14.74 4.42 -22.35
N SER A 149 -13.86 3.58 -21.79
CA SER A 149 -13.77 2.16 -22.13
C SER A 149 -14.92 1.32 -21.56
N LEU A 150 -15.61 1.83 -20.54
CA LEU A 150 -16.74 1.18 -19.87
C LEU A 150 -18.12 1.62 -20.39
N ALA A 151 -18.19 2.63 -21.25
CA ALA A 151 -19.47 3.07 -21.81
C ALA A 151 -20.19 1.95 -22.57
N ASP A 152 -21.53 1.95 -22.56
CA ASP A 152 -22.34 0.92 -23.23
C ASP A 152 -22.04 0.81 -24.73
N ASP A 153 -21.66 1.93 -25.35
CA ASP A 153 -21.29 2.05 -26.76
C ASP A 153 -19.76 2.03 -27.00
N ALA A 154 -18.97 1.65 -25.99
CA ALA A 154 -17.52 1.67 -26.07
C ALA A 154 -16.98 0.78 -27.21
N SER A 155 -16.35 1.42 -28.19
CA SER A 155 -15.71 0.72 -29.30
C SER A 155 -14.48 -0.09 -28.85
N PRO A 156 -14.07 -1.13 -29.59
CA PRO A 156 -12.81 -1.83 -29.36
C PRO A 156 -11.59 -0.89 -29.35
N ALA A 157 -11.64 0.20 -30.13
CA ALA A 157 -10.59 1.22 -30.15
C ALA A 157 -10.48 1.99 -28.83
N ALA A 158 -11.61 2.32 -28.18
CA ALA A 158 -11.62 3.00 -26.89
C ALA A 158 -10.99 2.13 -25.79
N ARG A 159 -11.35 0.83 -25.77
CA ARG A 159 -10.75 -0.15 -24.85
C ARG A 159 -9.25 -0.30 -25.08
N LYS A 160 -8.83 -0.41 -26.34
CA LYS A 160 -7.41 -0.46 -26.69
C LYS A 160 -6.66 0.82 -26.29
N GLN A 161 -7.24 1.99 -26.52
CA GLN A 161 -6.63 3.27 -26.14
C GLN A 161 -6.40 3.35 -24.63
N PHE A 162 -7.37 2.90 -23.83
CA PHE A 162 -7.22 2.78 -22.38
C PHE A 162 -6.09 1.82 -22.00
N THR A 163 -6.11 0.59 -22.52
CA THR A 163 -5.11 -0.43 -22.12
C THR A 163 -3.69 -0.07 -22.55
N ASP A 164 -3.52 0.53 -23.73
CA ASP A 164 -2.25 1.06 -24.20
C ASP A 164 -1.75 2.20 -23.29
N ALA A 165 -2.62 3.17 -22.98
CA ALA A 165 -2.26 4.33 -22.16
C ALA A 165 -1.90 3.94 -20.72
N TYR A 166 -2.65 3.02 -20.11
CA TYR A 166 -2.36 2.50 -18.78
C TYR A 166 -1.02 1.74 -18.76
N THR A 167 -0.81 0.84 -19.72
CA THR A 167 0.45 0.08 -19.83
C THR A 167 1.65 1.02 -20.02
N GLN A 168 1.52 2.03 -20.87
CA GLN A 168 2.56 3.03 -21.10
C GLN A 168 2.86 3.85 -19.84
N ALA A 169 1.83 4.24 -19.09
CA ALA A 169 1.98 4.99 -17.85
C ALA A 169 2.71 4.18 -16.77
N LEU A 170 2.38 2.89 -16.60
CA LEU A 170 3.11 2.00 -15.69
C LEU A 170 4.57 1.81 -16.12
N GLN A 171 4.82 1.68 -17.43
CA GLN A 171 6.15 1.40 -17.96
C GLN A 171 7.12 2.59 -17.78
N SER A 172 6.65 3.80 -18.11
CA SER A 172 7.51 4.99 -18.27
C SER A 172 6.82 6.33 -18.04
N GLY A 173 5.60 6.34 -17.50
CA GLY A 173 4.87 7.57 -17.20
C GLY A 173 5.59 8.45 -16.17
N ALA A 174 5.15 9.71 -16.10
CA ALA A 174 5.52 10.58 -15.00
C ALA A 174 5.12 9.94 -13.67
N ARG A 175 5.84 10.25 -12.60
CA ARG A 175 5.53 9.79 -11.24
C ARG A 175 5.15 10.95 -10.35
N VAL A 176 4.21 10.69 -9.45
CA VAL A 176 3.71 11.63 -8.45
C VAL A 176 3.87 11.05 -7.05
N PRO A 177 4.03 11.91 -6.03
CA PRO A 177 4.13 11.42 -4.67
C PRO A 177 2.79 10.84 -4.19
N ALA A 178 2.85 9.65 -3.58
CA ALA A 178 1.79 9.12 -2.73
C ALA A 178 2.36 8.97 -1.31
N SER A 179 1.61 9.41 -0.30
CA SER A 179 2.06 9.41 1.09
C SER A 179 1.15 8.57 1.95
N GLY A 180 1.73 7.99 3.00
CA GLY A 180 0.99 7.21 3.98
C GLY A 180 1.68 7.20 5.32
N THR A 181 1.07 6.47 6.25
CA THR A 181 1.64 6.17 7.56
C THR A 181 1.88 4.69 7.69
N PHE A 182 2.94 4.31 8.41
CA PHE A 182 3.27 2.93 8.71
C PHE A 182 3.61 2.81 10.18
N THR A 183 3.17 1.74 10.83
CA THR A 183 3.39 1.54 12.26
C THR A 183 4.39 0.41 12.48
N LEU A 184 5.42 0.69 13.28
CA LEU A 184 6.38 -0.30 13.76
C LEU A 184 6.25 -0.46 15.27
N TYR A 185 6.41 -1.69 15.72
CA TYR A 185 6.41 -2.07 17.12
C TYR A 185 7.82 -2.46 17.54
N PRO A 186 8.26 -2.11 18.75
CA PRO A 186 9.49 -2.64 19.31
C PRO A 186 9.29 -4.12 19.64
N ALA A 187 10.25 -4.95 19.25
CA ALA A 187 10.38 -6.28 19.82
C ALA A 187 10.91 -6.20 21.26
N LYS A 188 10.93 -7.36 21.94
CA LYS A 188 11.04 -7.61 23.39
C LYS A 188 11.97 -6.73 24.25
N ASP A 189 12.88 -5.94 23.67
CA ASP A 189 13.86 -5.08 24.35
C ASP A 189 13.96 -3.63 23.77
N ASN A 190 12.87 -3.08 23.21
CA ASN A 190 12.76 -1.68 22.72
C ASN A 190 13.69 -1.27 21.56
N GLY A 191 14.30 -2.25 20.92
CA GLY A 191 15.39 -2.02 20.00
C GLY A 191 15.20 -2.50 18.56
N TYR A 192 14.22 -3.36 18.32
CA TYR A 192 14.03 -4.00 17.02
C TYR A 192 12.66 -3.65 16.50
N TRP A 193 12.58 -2.89 15.41
CA TRP A 193 11.31 -2.44 14.87
C TRP A 193 10.73 -3.46 13.91
N TYR A 194 9.58 -4.04 14.26
CA TYR A 194 8.85 -4.98 13.41
C TYR A 194 7.44 -4.48 13.11
N SER A 195 6.83 -4.96 12.02
CA SER A 195 5.39 -4.79 11.79
C SER A 195 4.73 -6.15 11.55
N GLY A 196 3.52 -6.31 12.08
CA GLY A 196 2.61 -7.41 11.74
C GLY A 196 1.58 -7.03 10.68
N ASN A 197 1.51 -5.76 10.26
CA ASN A 197 0.59 -5.27 9.26
C ASN A 197 1.35 -4.54 8.15
N PHE A 198 1.30 -5.08 6.94
CA PHE A 198 1.93 -4.49 5.76
C PHE A 198 0.94 -3.81 4.82
N ASP A 199 -0.36 -3.89 5.12
CA ASP A 199 -1.44 -3.45 4.24
C ASP A 199 -1.41 -1.95 4.01
N ASP A 200 -0.98 -1.15 5.00
CA ASP A 200 -0.87 0.30 4.82
C ASP A 200 0.12 0.68 3.70
N LEU A 201 1.27 0.00 3.66
CA LEU A 201 2.30 0.24 2.66
C LEU A 201 1.97 -0.42 1.33
N VAL A 202 1.62 -1.70 1.36
CA VAL A 202 1.28 -2.47 0.16
C VAL A 202 0.04 -1.88 -0.49
N GLY A 203 -1.00 -1.57 0.28
CA GLY A 203 -2.25 -0.96 -0.18
C GLY A 203 -2.05 0.41 -0.79
N THR A 204 -1.19 1.27 -0.22
CA THR A 204 -0.88 2.59 -0.80
C THR A 204 -0.29 2.46 -2.21
N VAL A 205 0.67 1.55 -2.41
CA VAL A 205 1.31 1.38 -3.72
C VAL A 205 0.44 0.57 -4.67
N ALA A 206 -0.16 -0.53 -4.21
CA ALA A 206 -1.03 -1.38 -5.01
C ALA A 206 -2.28 -0.62 -5.49
N GLY A 207 -2.91 0.17 -4.61
CA GLY A 207 -4.05 1.02 -4.97
C GLY A 207 -3.69 2.10 -5.99
N ALA A 208 -2.49 2.67 -5.90
CA ALA A 208 -2.01 3.62 -6.89
C ALA A 208 -1.66 2.96 -8.24
N LEU A 209 -1.19 1.71 -8.22
CA LEU A 209 -0.88 0.96 -9.43
C LEU A 209 -2.13 0.43 -10.11
N ALA A 210 -3.13 -0.04 -9.36
CA ALA A 210 -4.36 -0.64 -9.87
C ALA A 210 -5.62 0.03 -9.27
N PRO A 211 -5.88 1.32 -9.57
CA PRO A 211 -6.97 2.10 -8.97
C PRO A 211 -8.36 1.78 -9.55
N PHE A 212 -8.55 0.60 -10.14
CA PHE A 212 -9.71 0.30 -10.96
C PHE A 212 -11.01 0.24 -10.17
N GLU A 213 -10.98 -0.25 -8.93
CA GLU A 213 -12.16 -0.25 -8.06
C GLU A 213 -12.66 1.17 -7.80
N ASP A 214 -11.76 2.06 -7.35
CA ASP A 214 -12.07 3.47 -7.15
C ASP A 214 -12.59 4.11 -8.45
N TRP A 215 -11.94 3.84 -9.58
CA TRP A 215 -12.37 4.39 -10.87
C TRP A 215 -13.73 3.84 -11.33
N MET A 216 -14.05 2.57 -11.06
CA MET A 216 -15.37 2.01 -11.34
C MET A 216 -16.44 2.68 -10.48
N GLN A 217 -16.16 2.87 -9.19
CA GLN A 217 -17.06 3.60 -8.30
C GLN A 217 -17.27 5.03 -8.79
N ASP A 218 -16.20 5.73 -9.19
CA ASP A 218 -16.29 7.07 -9.75
C ASP A 218 -17.12 7.12 -11.04
N ALA A 219 -16.95 6.14 -11.93
CA ALA A 219 -17.71 6.04 -13.18
C ALA A 219 -19.21 5.77 -12.91
N GLN A 220 -19.52 4.90 -11.95
CA GLN A 220 -20.91 4.64 -11.53
C GLN A 220 -21.52 5.88 -10.85
N ALA A 221 -20.77 6.54 -9.98
CA ALA A 221 -21.18 7.75 -9.29
C ALA A 221 -21.49 8.91 -10.24
N ALA A 222 -20.79 9.01 -11.38
CA ALA A 222 -21.08 10.01 -12.41
C ALA A 222 -22.50 9.88 -12.98
N ASN A 223 -23.09 8.67 -12.94
CA ASN A 223 -24.45 8.39 -13.40
C ASN A 223 -25.49 8.37 -12.26
N ALA A 224 -25.05 8.54 -11.01
CA ALA A 224 -25.92 8.54 -9.85
C ALA A 224 -26.74 9.83 -9.75
N PRO A 225 -27.99 9.78 -9.24
CA PRO A 225 -28.73 10.98 -8.89
C PRO A 225 -27.97 11.85 -7.89
N LYS A 226 -27.82 13.14 -8.19
CA LYS A 226 -27.08 14.10 -7.36
C LYS A 226 -27.89 14.55 -6.15
N VAL A 227 -28.01 13.68 -5.15
CA VAL A 227 -28.82 13.92 -3.94
C VAL A 227 -28.08 14.82 -2.95
N THR A 228 -26.81 14.51 -2.72
CA THR A 228 -25.89 15.20 -1.81
C THR A 228 -24.91 16.10 -2.55
N GLY A 229 -24.65 15.83 -3.84
CA GLY A 229 -23.64 16.50 -4.64
C GLY A 229 -22.22 15.95 -4.41
N VAL A 230 -22.07 14.92 -3.57
CA VAL A 230 -20.83 14.21 -3.31
C VAL A 230 -20.90 12.84 -4.00
N PRO A 231 -20.07 12.58 -5.05
CA PRO A 231 -20.22 11.39 -5.89
C PRO A 231 -20.27 10.06 -5.12
N GLY A 232 -19.37 9.86 -4.16
CA GLY A 232 -19.33 8.62 -3.37
C GLY A 232 -20.59 8.41 -2.52
N CYS A 233 -21.18 9.49 -1.99
CA CYS A 233 -22.43 9.44 -1.24
C CYS A 233 -23.63 9.19 -2.14
N ASP A 234 -23.67 9.86 -3.29
CA ASP A 234 -24.75 9.73 -4.27
C ASP A 234 -24.82 8.31 -4.83
N LEU A 235 -23.66 7.69 -5.12
CA LEU A 235 -23.58 6.29 -5.51
C LEU A 235 -24.05 5.34 -4.41
N LEU A 236 -23.61 5.55 -3.17
CA LEU A 236 -24.03 4.74 -2.02
C LEU A 236 -25.55 4.77 -1.88
N LEU A 237 -26.16 5.97 -1.91
CA LEU A 237 -27.60 6.14 -1.80
C LEU A 237 -28.34 5.49 -2.98
N GLN A 238 -27.83 5.61 -4.21
CA GLN A 238 -28.42 4.98 -5.37
C GLN A 238 -28.42 3.45 -5.24
N GLN A 239 -27.27 2.85 -4.93
CA GLN A 239 -27.12 1.40 -4.80
C GLN A 239 -27.96 0.86 -3.64
N HIS A 240 -27.88 1.51 -2.48
CA HIS A 240 -28.64 1.12 -1.30
C HIS A 240 -30.15 1.23 -1.54
N ARG A 241 -30.63 2.32 -2.15
CA ARG A 241 -32.04 2.47 -2.52
C ARG A 241 -32.50 1.39 -3.49
N SER A 242 -31.70 1.12 -4.53
CA SER A 242 -32.01 0.10 -5.54
C SER A 242 -32.14 -1.29 -4.90
N CYS A 243 -31.22 -1.63 -4.00
CA CYS A 243 -31.27 -2.88 -3.25
C CYS A 243 -32.50 -2.96 -2.33
N VAL A 244 -32.72 -1.97 -1.47
CA VAL A 244 -33.85 -1.94 -0.53
C VAL A 244 -35.19 -1.99 -1.27
N ALA A 245 -35.30 -1.32 -2.43
CA ALA A 245 -36.50 -1.39 -3.27
C ALA A 245 -36.82 -2.82 -3.77
N LYS A 246 -35.79 -3.66 -3.95
CA LYS A 246 -35.95 -5.08 -4.33
C LYS A 246 -36.30 -5.95 -3.12
N ILE A 247 -35.54 -5.84 -2.03
CA ILE A 247 -35.55 -6.84 -0.94
C ILE A 247 -36.43 -6.46 0.27
N ALA A 248 -36.67 -5.17 0.48
CA ALA A 248 -37.40 -4.62 1.62
C ALA A 248 -38.09 -3.30 1.25
N PRO A 249 -39.03 -3.29 0.30
CA PRO A 249 -39.60 -2.06 -0.26
C PRO A 249 -40.32 -1.20 0.78
N ASP A 250 -40.81 -1.79 1.87
CA ASP A 250 -41.39 -1.08 3.03
C ASP A 250 -40.35 -0.24 3.80
N GLN A 251 -39.06 -0.56 3.68
CA GLN A 251 -37.95 0.14 4.32
C GLN A 251 -37.35 1.26 3.47
N ILE A 252 -37.89 1.56 2.28
CA ILE A 252 -37.42 2.66 1.41
C ILE A 252 -37.37 4.00 2.16
N SER A 253 -38.33 4.24 3.05
CA SER A 253 -38.38 5.48 3.83
C SER A 253 -37.15 5.69 4.74
N GLY A 254 -36.51 4.59 5.19
CA GLY A 254 -35.23 4.66 5.91
C GLY A 254 -34.09 5.14 5.03
N VAL A 255 -34.09 4.75 3.74
CA VAL A 255 -33.11 5.22 2.75
C VAL A 255 -33.33 6.69 2.41
N ASP A 256 -34.60 7.13 2.32
CA ASP A 256 -34.95 8.55 2.14
C ASP A 256 -34.47 9.40 3.33
N ALA A 257 -34.60 8.89 4.57
CA ALA A 257 -34.11 9.57 5.76
C ALA A 257 -32.57 9.68 5.77
N MET A 258 -31.86 8.60 5.42
CA MET A 258 -30.40 8.60 5.28
C MET A 258 -29.95 9.62 4.22
N ALA A 259 -30.65 9.68 3.09
CA ALA A 259 -30.38 10.65 2.02
C ALA A 259 -30.46 12.10 2.51
N GLU A 260 -31.53 12.46 3.25
CA GLU A 260 -31.67 13.81 3.79
C GLU A 260 -30.64 14.13 4.89
N GLU A 261 -30.24 13.14 5.71
CA GLU A 261 -29.16 13.34 6.68
C GLU A 261 -27.81 13.62 6.00
N LEU A 262 -27.43 12.79 5.01
CA LEU A 262 -26.18 12.98 4.27
C LEU A 262 -26.17 14.30 3.50
N LYS A 263 -27.32 14.69 2.93
CA LYS A 263 -27.48 15.98 2.26
C LYS A 263 -27.34 17.16 3.22
N ALA A 264 -27.90 17.07 4.44
CA ALA A 264 -27.70 18.08 5.46
C ALA A 264 -26.23 18.18 5.90
N LYS A 265 -25.54 17.04 6.07
CA LYS A 265 -24.11 17.00 6.38
C LYS A 265 -23.24 17.59 5.27
N ALA A 266 -23.58 17.32 4.00
CA ALA A 266 -22.86 17.86 2.85
C ALA A 266 -22.93 19.40 2.74
N GLN A 267 -23.90 20.05 3.39
CA GLN A 267 -23.98 21.51 3.45
C GLN A 267 -22.97 22.13 4.42
N VAL A 268 -22.45 21.36 5.39
CA VAL A 268 -21.58 21.87 6.46
C VAL A 268 -20.20 21.23 6.50
N LYS A 269 -20.01 20.10 5.81
CA LYS A 269 -18.73 19.39 5.68
C LYS A 269 -18.09 19.63 4.32
N SER A 270 -16.77 19.50 4.26
CA SER A 270 -16.05 19.49 2.98
C SER A 270 -16.38 18.24 2.16
N THR A 271 -16.16 18.32 0.84
CA THR A 271 -16.33 17.17 -0.07
C THR A 271 -15.45 15.99 0.34
N ASP A 272 -14.24 16.23 0.85
CA ASP A 272 -13.32 15.17 1.27
C ASP A 272 -13.82 14.47 2.55
N GLU A 273 -14.28 15.24 3.55
CA GLU A 273 -14.88 14.67 4.77
C GLU A 273 -16.13 13.85 4.45
N MET A 274 -16.98 14.34 3.55
CA MET A 274 -18.17 13.59 3.11
C MET A 274 -17.80 12.33 2.33
N THR A 275 -16.79 12.40 1.47
CA THR A 275 -16.25 11.24 0.75
C THR A 275 -15.79 10.15 1.71
N GLN A 276 -15.02 10.51 2.75
CA GLN A 276 -14.58 9.55 3.77
C GLN A 276 -15.74 8.99 4.58
N GLU A 277 -16.71 9.82 4.96
CA GLU A 277 -17.89 9.38 5.70
C GLU A 277 -18.71 8.35 4.91
N CYS A 278 -18.99 8.62 3.63
CA CYS A 278 -19.73 7.70 2.78
C CYS A 278 -18.92 6.44 2.42
N LYS A 279 -17.59 6.55 2.31
CA LYS A 279 -16.70 5.38 2.19
C LYS A 279 -16.79 4.48 3.43
N ALA A 280 -16.87 5.06 4.64
CA ALA A 280 -17.04 4.30 5.87
C ALA A 280 -18.44 3.70 6.03
N LEU A 281 -19.47 4.34 5.49
CA LEU A 281 -20.85 3.84 5.54
C LEU A 281 -21.12 2.70 4.55
N ARG A 282 -20.40 2.65 3.43
CA ARG A 282 -20.62 1.66 2.36
C ARG A 282 -20.56 0.21 2.87
N PRO A 283 -19.54 -0.26 3.61
CA PRO A 283 -19.52 -1.63 4.14
C PRO A 283 -20.72 -1.94 5.04
N ILE A 284 -21.20 -0.95 5.79
CA ILE A 284 -22.38 -1.11 6.66
C ILE A 284 -23.64 -1.32 5.83
N ALA A 285 -23.81 -0.53 4.77
CA ALA A 285 -24.90 -0.70 3.82
C ALA A 285 -24.82 -2.06 3.09
N GLU A 286 -23.63 -2.45 2.65
CA GLU A 286 -23.36 -3.71 1.94
C GLU A 286 -23.66 -4.95 2.80
N MET A 287 -23.47 -4.89 4.12
CA MET A 287 -23.90 -5.97 5.03
C MET A 287 -25.42 -6.23 5.02
N MET A 288 -26.21 -5.25 4.59
CA MET A 288 -27.67 -5.39 4.45
C MET A 288 -28.07 -5.84 3.04
N TRP A 289 -27.13 -5.85 2.09
CA TRP A 289 -27.40 -6.25 0.71
C TRP A 289 -27.31 -7.78 0.60
N THR A 290 -28.29 -8.37 -0.08
CA THR A 290 -28.28 -9.81 -0.41
C THR A 290 -27.87 -9.99 -1.87
N ASP A 291 -27.63 -11.24 -2.29
CA ASP A 291 -27.34 -11.57 -3.69
C ASP A 291 -28.44 -11.10 -4.67
N GLU A 292 -29.66 -10.87 -4.18
CA GLU A 292 -30.79 -10.34 -4.96
C GLU A 292 -30.58 -8.86 -5.37
N CYS A 293 -29.65 -8.17 -4.72
CA CYS A 293 -29.31 -6.79 -5.00
C CYS A 293 -28.33 -6.62 -6.17
N ALA A 294 -27.63 -7.68 -6.57
CA ALA A 294 -26.76 -7.72 -7.75
C ALA A 294 -27.55 -7.66 -9.08
#